data_AF-A0A1Q6XFW6-F1
#
_entry.id   AF-A0A1Q6XFW6-F1
#
_cell.length_a   1.000
_cell.length_b   1.000
_cell.length_c   1.000
_cell.angle_alpha   90.00
_cell.angle_beta   90.00
_cell.angle_gamma   90.00
#
_symmetry.space_group_name_H-M   'P 1'
#
loop_
_entity.id
_entity.type
_entity.pdbx_description
1 polymer ?
#
loop_
_entity_poly.entity_id
_entity_poly.type
_entity_poly.pdbx_seq_one_letter_code
_entity_poly.pdbx_strand_id
1 'polypeptide(L)'
;MRLAFTIRRYHPELDAAPHDETYRLEVTRGMTVLDALIRIKNEQDGRLTFRYSCRSAICGSCAMTINGAEKLACRTSVRKEWERHGVINIEPLRHLPVLKDLAVDMRSFWGKVQAIEPWVQAEHLPPTGPLSLPAGAAQFHNVDACIMCGACVAACTVHEVDKGFLGPAALAKAYRFVADPREDSTARTARLEALQGPTGMWDCTRCNFCVEVCPKDVKPMEAIIRLRRAAIQARLTDTDGARHVVGFRDLIARFGRLNEALMPLKVVGPSLRRFLHVLPLGIRMLLKGKVPNPLHPPIEGVQHVRALLERTGR
;
A
#
# COMPACT_ATOMS: atom_id res chain seq x y z
N MET A 1 37.36 -2.89 -7.75
CA MET A 1 36.86 -4.25 -8.05
C MET A 1 35.93 -4.10 -9.24
N ARG A 2 36.13 -4.90 -10.29
CA ARG A 2 35.27 -4.80 -11.48
C ARG A 2 34.01 -5.62 -11.27
N LEU A 3 32.85 -4.96 -11.26
CA LEU A 3 31.55 -5.62 -11.14
C LEU A 3 30.73 -5.47 -12.42
N ALA A 4 29.88 -6.45 -12.67
CA ALA A 4 28.89 -6.43 -13.74
C ALA A 4 27.54 -5.91 -13.21
N PHE A 5 26.92 -5.03 -14.00
CA PHE A 5 25.61 -4.43 -13.75
C PHE A 5 24.70 -4.82 -14.91
N THR A 6 23.65 -5.57 -14.65
CA THR A 6 22.65 -5.92 -15.65
C THR A 6 21.48 -4.96 -15.52
N ILE A 7 21.21 -4.21 -16.59
CA ILE A 7 20.19 -3.17 -16.61
C ILE A 7 19.13 -3.57 -17.64
N ARG A 8 17.86 -3.57 -17.24
CA ARG A 8 16.73 -3.72 -18.15
C ARG A 8 16.57 -2.44 -18.97
N ARG A 9 16.84 -2.57 -20.27
CA ARG A 9 16.75 -1.51 -21.29
C ARG A 9 15.43 -1.61 -22.03
N TYR A 10 14.97 -0.47 -22.50
CA TYR A 10 13.82 -0.40 -23.39
C TYR A 10 13.73 0.99 -24.05
N HIS A 11 13.67 1.01 -25.37
CA HIS A 11 13.43 2.20 -26.18
C HIS A 11 12.14 2.00 -27.01
N PRO A 12 11.05 2.75 -26.74
CA PRO A 12 9.75 2.49 -27.35
C PRO A 12 9.72 2.59 -28.88
N GLU A 13 10.64 3.37 -29.47
CA GLU A 13 10.74 3.55 -30.93
C GLU A 13 11.67 2.54 -31.63
N LEU A 14 12.52 1.82 -30.88
CA LEU A 14 13.58 0.98 -31.45
C LEU A 14 13.45 -0.49 -31.05
N ASP A 15 12.98 -0.76 -29.83
CA ASP A 15 12.98 -2.10 -29.26
C ASP A 15 11.58 -2.71 -29.35
N ALA A 16 11.49 -3.96 -29.84
CA ALA A 16 10.23 -4.70 -29.87
C ALA A 16 9.79 -5.15 -28.46
N ALA A 17 10.73 -5.38 -27.55
CA ALA A 17 10.47 -5.75 -26.16
C ALA A 17 11.65 -5.33 -25.26
N PRO A 18 11.44 -5.19 -23.94
CA PRO A 18 12.53 -4.91 -23.01
C PRO A 18 13.59 -6.02 -22.99
N HIS A 19 14.86 -5.64 -23.01
CA HIS A 19 16.00 -6.56 -23.00
C HIS A 19 17.02 -6.19 -21.92
N ASP A 20 17.85 -7.16 -21.53
CA ASP A 20 18.90 -6.93 -20.54
C ASP A 20 20.23 -6.59 -21.21
N GLU A 21 20.92 -5.56 -20.72
CA GLU A 21 22.28 -5.21 -21.12
C GLU A 21 23.22 -5.19 -19.92
N THR A 22 24.43 -5.71 -20.10
CA THR A 22 25.44 -5.79 -19.03
C THR A 22 26.56 -4.79 -19.21
N TYR A 23 26.77 -3.97 -18.20
CA TYR A 23 27.83 -2.98 -18.11
C TYR A 23 28.86 -3.39 -17.06
N ARG A 24 30.14 -3.09 -17.29
CA ARG A 24 31.22 -3.40 -16.34
C ARG A 24 31.86 -2.12 -15.84
N LEU A 25 31.92 -1.95 -14.52
CA LEU A 25 32.52 -0.78 -13.88
C LEU A 25 33.49 -1.18 -12.78
N GLU A 26 34.54 -0.38 -12.61
CA GLU A 26 35.34 -0.39 -11.38
C GLU A 26 34.55 0.27 -10.25
N VAL A 27 34.26 -0.51 -9.21
CA VAL A 27 33.49 -0.08 -8.04
C VAL A 27 34.44 0.39 -6.94
N THR A 28 34.18 1.59 -6.43
CA THR A 28 34.92 2.21 -5.33
C THR A 28 34.14 2.09 -4.00
N ARG A 29 34.83 2.33 -2.88
CA ARG A 29 34.20 2.32 -1.55
C ARG A 29 33.13 3.40 -1.47
N GLY A 30 31.94 3.04 -0.98
CA GLY A 30 30.82 3.97 -0.80
C GLY A 30 29.98 4.22 -2.05
N MET A 31 30.34 3.63 -3.20
CA MET A 31 29.58 3.80 -4.44
C MET A 31 28.13 3.30 -4.29
N THR A 32 27.18 4.16 -4.64
CA THR A 32 25.76 3.82 -4.68
C THR A 32 25.37 3.30 -6.07
N VAL A 33 24.21 2.64 -6.16
CA VAL A 33 23.68 2.20 -7.46
C VAL A 33 23.43 3.40 -8.37
N LEU A 34 23.02 4.55 -7.83
CA LEU A 34 22.90 5.78 -8.63
C LEU A 34 24.25 6.25 -9.19
N ASP A 35 25.32 6.21 -8.39
CA ASP A 35 26.65 6.61 -8.88
C ASP A 35 27.10 5.69 -10.02
N ALA A 36 26.83 4.39 -9.92
CA ALA A 36 27.10 3.44 -11.00
C ALA A 36 26.29 3.75 -12.27
N LEU A 37 24.98 4.04 -12.15
CA LEU A 37 24.14 4.41 -13.29
C LEU A 37 24.60 5.71 -13.98
N ILE A 38 24.99 6.73 -13.21
CA ILE A 38 25.53 7.98 -13.73
C ILE A 38 26.83 7.72 -14.50
N ARG A 39 27.73 6.90 -13.95
CA ARG A 39 28.98 6.55 -14.62
C ARG A 39 28.76 5.74 -15.89
N ILE A 40 27.85 4.75 -15.88
CA ILE A 40 27.49 4.01 -17.10
C ILE A 40 26.99 4.98 -18.17
N LYS A 41 26.10 5.90 -17.81
CA LYS A 41 25.56 6.89 -18.75
C LYS A 41 26.65 7.80 -19.32
N ASN A 42 27.56 8.28 -18.49
CA ASN A 42 28.57 9.27 -18.90
C ASN A 42 29.77 8.64 -19.62
N GLU A 43 30.17 7.43 -19.23
CA GLU A 43 31.43 6.80 -19.65
C GLU A 43 31.22 5.68 -20.69
N GLN A 44 30.03 5.09 -20.80
CA GLN A 44 29.78 3.88 -21.62
C GLN A 44 28.60 4.02 -22.59
N ASP A 45 27.42 4.45 -22.13
CA ASP A 45 26.23 4.61 -22.98
C ASP A 45 25.38 5.83 -22.59
N GLY A 46 25.58 6.93 -23.34
CA GLY A 46 24.82 8.18 -23.17
C GLY A 46 23.30 8.04 -23.37
N ARG A 47 22.80 6.95 -23.97
CA ARG A 47 21.38 6.72 -24.22
C ARG A 47 20.62 6.22 -22.99
N LEU A 48 21.33 5.68 -21.99
CA LEU A 48 20.73 5.16 -20.75
C LEU A 48 19.89 6.23 -20.06
N THR A 49 18.63 5.92 -19.76
CA THR A 49 17.66 6.86 -19.21
C THR A 49 17.14 6.41 -17.84
N PHE A 50 17.22 7.29 -16.85
CA PHE A 50 16.69 7.07 -15.49
C PHE A 50 16.42 8.41 -14.81
N ARG A 51 15.57 8.41 -13.77
CA ARG A 51 15.25 9.61 -12.99
C ARG A 51 16.12 9.69 -11.73
N TYR A 52 16.64 10.87 -11.44
CA TYR A 52 17.28 11.21 -10.18
C TYR A 52 17.31 12.73 -9.99
N SER A 53 17.58 13.18 -8.77
CA SER A 53 17.76 14.61 -8.47
C SER A 53 18.61 14.81 -7.21
N CYS A 54 18.03 14.73 -6.00
CA CYS A 54 18.67 15.20 -4.76
C CYS A 54 19.94 14.46 -4.31
N ARG A 55 20.13 13.20 -4.73
CA ARG A 55 21.19 12.27 -4.26
C ARG A 55 21.25 12.05 -2.74
N SER A 56 20.26 12.49 -1.97
CA SER A 56 20.21 12.42 -0.50
C SER A 56 18.97 11.66 0.04
N ALA A 57 18.34 10.85 -0.81
CA ALA A 57 17.19 10.01 -0.48
C ALA A 57 15.96 10.78 0.06
N ILE A 58 15.74 12.02 -0.41
CA ILE A 58 14.60 12.85 0.00
C ILE A 58 13.62 13.20 -1.13
N CYS A 59 14.07 13.32 -2.38
CA CYS A 59 13.19 13.68 -3.51
C CYS A 59 12.32 12.52 -4.04
N GLY A 60 12.69 11.27 -3.74
CA GLY A 60 11.98 10.08 -4.22
C GLY A 60 12.19 9.69 -5.69
N SER A 61 12.83 10.53 -6.52
CA SER A 61 12.89 10.32 -7.98
C SER A 61 13.66 9.09 -8.46
N CYS A 62 14.61 8.58 -7.68
CA CYS A 62 15.49 7.46 -8.05
C CYS A 62 15.00 6.10 -7.54
N ALA A 63 13.71 5.96 -7.27
CA ALA A 63 13.11 4.67 -6.96
C ALA A 63 13.10 3.78 -8.21
N MET A 64 13.58 2.54 -8.04
CA MET A 64 13.63 1.50 -9.08
C MET A 64 13.74 0.13 -8.43
N THR A 65 13.64 -0.93 -9.22
CA THR A 65 13.78 -2.30 -8.74
C THR A 65 15.26 -2.68 -8.82
N ILE A 66 15.87 -3.03 -7.68
CA ILE A 66 17.28 -3.42 -7.58
C ILE A 66 17.33 -4.80 -6.91
N ASN A 67 17.82 -5.80 -7.65
CA ASN A 67 17.85 -7.20 -7.22
C ASN A 67 16.46 -7.70 -6.76
N GLY A 68 15.42 -7.39 -7.54
CA GLY A 68 14.03 -7.83 -7.30
C GLY A 68 13.23 -7.05 -6.26
N ALA A 69 13.85 -6.06 -5.59
CA ALA A 69 13.19 -5.24 -4.57
C ALA A 69 13.30 -3.73 -4.87
N GLU A 70 12.26 -3.00 -4.51
CA GLU A 70 12.12 -1.56 -4.76
C GLU A 70 12.98 -0.77 -3.78
N LYS A 71 13.93 -0.01 -4.32
CA LYS A 71 14.91 0.75 -3.53
C LYS A 71 15.17 2.10 -4.18
N LEU A 72 15.69 3.04 -3.38
CA LEU A 72 16.21 4.30 -3.90
C LEU A 72 17.66 4.11 -4.34
N ALA A 73 17.96 4.24 -5.63
CA ALA A 73 19.31 4.01 -6.15
C ALA A 73 20.40 4.86 -5.46
N CYS A 74 20.06 6.08 -5.02
CA CYS A 74 21.02 7.00 -4.38
C CYS A 74 21.39 6.64 -2.94
N ARG A 75 20.73 5.67 -2.31
CA ARG A 75 21.11 5.18 -0.97
C ARG A 75 21.51 3.72 -0.96
N THR A 76 21.22 3.00 -2.05
CA THR A 76 21.53 1.58 -2.18
C THR A 76 23.01 1.42 -2.46
N SER A 77 23.73 0.74 -1.57
CA SER A 77 25.16 0.49 -1.71
C SER A 77 25.41 -0.67 -2.67
N VAL A 78 26.23 -0.43 -3.71
CA VAL A 78 26.62 -1.50 -4.65
C VAL A 78 27.29 -2.66 -3.93
N ARG A 79 28.22 -2.37 -3.00
CA ARG A 79 28.94 -3.41 -2.26
C ARG A 79 27.98 -4.31 -1.46
N LYS A 80 27.06 -3.73 -0.69
CA LYS A 80 26.11 -4.51 0.12
C LYS A 80 25.17 -5.35 -0.75
N GLU A 81 24.72 -4.80 -1.87
CA GLU A 81 23.89 -5.54 -2.82
C GLU A 81 24.64 -6.72 -3.44
N TRP A 82 25.88 -6.50 -3.88
CA TRP A 82 26.72 -7.55 -4.45
C TRP A 82 27.06 -8.64 -3.43
N GLU A 83 27.44 -8.28 -2.22
CA GLU A 83 27.73 -9.26 -1.14
C GLU A 83 26.53 -10.12 -0.80
N ARG A 84 25.32 -9.55 -0.84
CA ARG A 84 24.08 -10.25 -0.51
C ARG A 84 23.56 -11.13 -1.64
N HIS A 85 23.67 -10.68 -2.88
CA HIS A 85 22.98 -11.29 -4.02
C HIS A 85 23.92 -11.91 -5.07
N GLY A 86 25.21 -11.57 -5.06
CA GLY A 86 26.19 -11.99 -6.07
C GLY A 86 25.98 -11.37 -7.45
N VAL A 87 25.01 -10.47 -7.61
CA VAL A 87 24.64 -9.78 -8.85
C VAL A 87 24.13 -8.36 -8.56
N ILE A 88 24.17 -7.49 -9.57
CA ILE A 88 23.50 -6.18 -9.56
C ILE A 88 22.57 -6.10 -10.77
N ASN A 89 21.30 -6.47 -10.55
CA ASN A 89 20.24 -6.36 -11.55
C ASN A 89 19.40 -5.13 -11.25
N ILE A 90 19.14 -4.32 -12.28
CA ILE A 90 18.41 -3.05 -12.17
C ILE A 90 17.29 -3.01 -13.20
N GLU A 91 16.07 -2.82 -12.71
CA GLU A 91 14.84 -2.82 -13.49
C GLU A 91 13.99 -1.58 -13.15
N PRO A 92 13.11 -1.12 -14.06
CA PRO A 92 12.16 -0.07 -13.73
C PRO A 92 11.23 -0.47 -12.57
N LEU A 93 10.54 0.51 -11.98
CA LEU A 93 9.50 0.23 -10.99
C LEU A 93 8.37 -0.61 -11.62
N ARG A 94 7.96 -1.67 -10.92
CA ARG A 94 6.85 -2.53 -11.31
C ARG A 94 5.51 -1.79 -11.28
N HIS A 95 4.53 -2.33 -12.01
CA HIS A 95 3.15 -1.82 -12.17
C HIS A 95 3.00 -0.42 -12.77
N LEU A 96 4.11 0.25 -13.11
CA LEU A 96 4.11 1.55 -13.77
C LEU A 96 4.58 1.36 -15.21
N PRO A 97 3.88 1.93 -16.21
CA PRO A 97 4.30 1.81 -17.60
C PRO A 97 5.71 2.36 -17.80
N VAL A 98 6.58 1.63 -18.49
CA VAL A 98 7.94 2.08 -18.80
C VAL A 98 7.88 3.10 -19.93
N LEU A 99 8.47 4.27 -19.73
CA LEU A 99 8.64 5.29 -20.77
C LEU A 99 9.89 5.00 -21.61
N LYS A 100 11.03 4.79 -20.93
CA LYS A 100 12.32 4.43 -21.51
C LYS A 100 13.26 3.93 -20.43
N ASP A 101 13.91 2.80 -20.65
CA ASP A 101 14.85 2.18 -19.71
C ASP A 101 14.27 2.08 -18.29
N LEU A 102 14.82 2.82 -17.33
CA LEU A 102 14.41 2.79 -15.92
C LEU A 102 13.41 3.92 -15.59
N ALA A 103 13.07 4.78 -16.54
CA ALA A 103 12.09 5.85 -16.35
C ALA A 103 10.67 5.33 -16.62
N VAL A 104 9.80 5.47 -15.61
CA VAL A 104 8.40 5.04 -15.67
C VAL A 104 7.41 6.21 -15.70
N ASP A 105 6.21 5.96 -16.18
CA ASP A 105 5.10 6.89 -16.15
C ASP A 105 4.44 6.93 -14.77
N MET A 106 4.47 8.10 -14.13
CA MET A 106 3.90 8.31 -12.79
C MET A 106 2.49 8.92 -12.83
N ARG A 107 1.88 9.14 -14.01
CA ARG A 107 0.56 9.78 -14.12
C ARG A 107 -0.51 9.06 -13.31
N SER A 108 -0.57 7.72 -13.41
CA SER A 108 -1.51 6.91 -12.62
C SER A 108 -1.28 7.06 -11.10
N PHE A 109 -0.01 7.10 -10.67
CA PHE A 109 0.34 7.33 -9.27
C PHE A 109 -0.16 8.69 -8.78
N TRP A 110 0.12 9.76 -9.52
CA TRP A 110 -0.31 11.11 -9.12
C TRP A 110 -1.82 11.29 -9.19
N GLY A 111 -2.49 10.70 -10.18
CA GLY A 111 -3.96 10.71 -10.27
C GLY A 111 -4.62 10.10 -9.03
N LYS A 112 -4.09 8.98 -8.51
CA LYS A 112 -4.59 8.35 -7.28
C LYS A 112 -4.34 9.20 -6.03
N VAL A 113 -3.23 9.92 -5.98
CA VAL A 113 -2.91 10.85 -4.88
C VAL A 113 -3.80 12.08 -4.94
N GLN A 114 -4.12 12.58 -6.13
CA GLN A 114 -5.05 13.69 -6.33
C GLN A 114 -6.49 13.28 -5.98
N ALA A 115 -6.88 12.04 -6.30
CA ALA A 115 -8.22 11.50 -6.03
C ALA A 115 -8.59 11.45 -4.54
N ILE A 116 -7.62 11.52 -3.63
CA ILE A 116 -7.90 11.60 -2.19
C ILE A 116 -7.96 13.03 -1.64
N GLU A 117 -7.90 14.04 -2.53
CA GLU A 117 -7.92 15.47 -2.22
C GLU A 117 -6.91 15.85 -1.13
N PRO A 118 -5.59 15.84 -1.43
CA PRO A 118 -4.52 15.87 -0.44
C PRO A 118 -4.23 17.27 0.15
N TRP A 119 -5.27 17.98 0.58
CA TRP A 119 -5.22 19.27 1.26
C TRP A 119 -6.25 19.29 2.40
N VAL A 120 -6.09 20.17 3.39
CA VAL A 120 -7.08 20.29 4.49
C VAL A 120 -8.37 20.94 3.96
N GLN A 121 -9.53 20.34 4.23
CA GLN A 121 -10.85 20.81 3.75
C GLN A 121 -11.54 21.83 4.68
N ALA A 122 -10.80 22.53 5.53
CA ALA A 122 -11.37 23.41 6.56
C ALA A 122 -12.31 24.48 5.96
N GLU A 123 -13.58 24.47 6.37
CA GLU A 123 -14.56 25.49 5.99
C GLU A 123 -14.25 26.87 6.59
N HIS A 124 -13.55 26.88 7.73
CA HIS A 124 -13.19 28.10 8.45
C HIS A 124 -11.69 28.32 8.36
N LEU A 125 -11.28 29.49 7.86
CA LEU A 125 -9.89 29.94 7.97
C LEU A 125 -9.49 29.88 9.46
N PRO A 126 -8.34 29.28 9.81
CA PRO A 126 -7.89 29.31 11.19
C PRO A 126 -7.80 30.78 11.65
N PRO A 127 -8.18 31.09 12.90
CA PRO A 127 -8.03 32.44 13.43
C PRO A 127 -6.59 32.91 13.21
N THR A 128 -6.41 34.18 12.83
CA THR A 128 -5.09 34.77 12.61
C THR A 128 -4.25 34.65 13.87
N GLY A 129 -3.32 33.68 13.91
CA GLY A 129 -2.45 33.41 15.05
C GLY A 129 -1.72 32.06 14.94
N PRO A 130 -0.77 31.78 15.85
CA PRO A 130 -0.06 30.50 15.89
C PRO A 130 -1.04 29.36 16.17
N LEU A 131 -1.09 28.38 15.27
CA LEU A 131 -1.93 27.21 15.44
C LEU A 131 -1.30 26.28 16.49
N SER A 132 -1.86 26.28 17.70
CA SER A 132 -1.39 25.39 18.77
C SER A 132 -2.06 24.03 18.60
N LEU A 133 -1.29 23.03 18.15
CA LEU A 133 -1.76 21.65 18.10
C LEU A 133 -1.75 21.06 19.52
N PRO A 134 -2.82 20.41 19.98
CA PRO A 134 -2.80 19.70 21.26
C PRO A 134 -1.64 18.70 21.32
N ALA A 135 -1.07 18.49 22.51
CA ALA A 135 -0.03 17.47 22.71
C ALA A 135 -0.56 16.09 22.28
N GLY A 136 0.15 15.40 21.39
CA GLY A 136 -0.27 14.11 20.82
C GLY A 136 -1.26 14.20 19.64
N ALA A 137 -1.61 15.41 19.18
CA ALA A 137 -2.58 15.58 18.09
C ALA A 137 -2.09 15.14 16.72
N ALA A 138 -0.78 15.08 16.49
CA ALA A 138 -0.23 14.72 15.20
C ALA A 138 0.09 13.21 15.12
N GLN A 139 -0.96 12.40 15.24
CA GLN A 139 -0.92 10.93 15.07
C GLN A 139 -0.51 10.50 13.65
N PHE A 140 -0.36 11.47 12.75
CA PHE A 140 0.02 11.31 11.36
C PHE A 140 1.50 11.57 11.07
N HIS A 141 2.33 11.92 12.06
CA HIS A 141 3.74 12.30 11.86
C HIS A 141 4.64 11.22 11.25
N ASN A 142 4.17 9.99 11.15
CA ASN A 142 4.89 8.97 10.38
C ASN A 142 4.60 9.06 8.88
N VAL A 143 3.42 9.56 8.53
CA VAL A 143 2.89 9.52 7.16
C VAL A 143 3.18 10.81 6.37
N ASP A 144 3.37 11.93 7.05
CA ASP A 144 3.86 13.17 6.43
C ASP A 144 5.31 13.05 5.92
N ALA A 145 6.11 12.12 6.46
CA ALA A 145 7.46 11.80 5.98
C ALA A 145 7.50 11.11 4.60
N CYS A 146 6.35 10.80 4.00
CA CYS A 146 6.28 10.19 2.68
C CYS A 146 6.82 11.13 1.59
N ILE A 147 7.87 10.67 0.90
CA ILE A 147 8.53 11.41 -0.20
C ILE A 147 7.96 11.11 -1.59
N MET A 148 6.80 10.45 -1.66
CA MET A 148 6.10 10.13 -2.91
C MET A 148 6.93 9.38 -3.96
N CYS A 149 7.84 8.51 -3.51
CA CYS A 149 8.76 7.78 -4.40
C CYS A 149 8.13 6.63 -5.22
N GLY A 150 6.90 6.20 -4.90
CA GLY A 150 6.22 5.12 -5.62
C GLY A 150 6.66 3.69 -5.30
N ALA A 151 7.74 3.48 -4.52
CA ALA A 151 8.25 2.14 -4.19
C ALA A 151 7.17 1.21 -3.59
N CYS A 152 6.35 1.73 -2.67
CA CYS A 152 5.28 0.93 -2.06
C CYS A 152 4.18 0.53 -3.04
N VAL A 153 3.91 1.34 -4.07
CA VAL A 153 2.93 1.04 -5.12
C VAL A 153 3.50 -0.03 -6.05
N ALA A 154 4.77 0.10 -6.44
CA ALA A 154 5.46 -0.90 -7.26
C ALA A 154 5.61 -2.26 -6.56
N ALA A 155 5.72 -2.30 -5.23
CA ALA A 155 5.78 -3.55 -4.47
C ALA A 155 4.41 -4.16 -4.12
N CYS A 156 3.31 -3.46 -4.38
CA CYS A 156 2.00 -3.87 -3.90
C CYS A 156 1.32 -4.85 -4.86
N THR A 157 1.22 -6.11 -4.42
CA THR A 157 0.66 -7.23 -5.19
C THR A 157 -0.77 -7.06 -5.66
N VAL A 158 -1.55 -6.15 -5.04
CA VAL A 158 -2.92 -5.84 -5.51
C VAL A 158 -2.88 -5.22 -6.91
N HIS A 159 -1.85 -4.45 -7.24
CA HIS A 159 -1.73 -3.84 -8.57
C HIS A 159 -1.43 -4.83 -9.70
N GLU A 160 -1.08 -6.09 -9.40
CA GLU A 160 -1.04 -7.15 -10.43
C GLU A 160 -2.44 -7.46 -10.96
N VAL A 161 -3.46 -7.41 -10.10
CA VAL A 161 -4.82 -7.85 -10.42
C VAL A 161 -5.80 -6.68 -10.61
N ASP A 162 -5.59 -5.58 -9.89
CA ASP A 162 -6.41 -4.39 -9.97
C ASP A 162 -5.54 -3.13 -10.07
N LYS A 163 -5.40 -2.64 -11.30
CA LYS A 163 -4.72 -1.36 -11.58
C LYS A 163 -5.52 -0.16 -11.07
N GLY A 164 -6.81 -0.31 -10.81
CA GLY A 164 -7.72 0.71 -10.29
C GLY A 164 -7.51 1.02 -8.82
N PHE A 165 -7.06 0.04 -8.01
CA PHE A 165 -6.76 0.20 -6.59
C PHE A 165 -5.99 1.50 -6.30
N LEU A 166 -6.43 2.30 -5.30
CA LEU A 166 -5.80 3.57 -4.92
C LEU A 166 -4.33 3.39 -4.51
N GLY A 167 -3.99 2.25 -3.92
CA GLY A 167 -2.62 1.92 -3.58
C GLY A 167 -2.16 2.48 -2.22
N PRO A 168 -1.04 1.96 -1.69
CA PRO A 168 -0.57 2.27 -0.35
C PRO A 168 -0.16 3.73 -0.15
N ALA A 169 0.41 4.39 -1.16
CA ALA A 169 0.84 5.78 -1.04
C ALA A 169 -0.35 6.74 -0.86
N ALA A 170 -1.38 6.62 -1.71
CA ALA A 170 -2.57 7.46 -1.66
C ALA A 170 -3.36 7.21 -0.38
N LEU A 171 -3.58 5.94 0.00
CA LEU A 171 -4.30 5.61 1.23
C LEU A 171 -3.55 6.07 2.49
N ALA A 172 -2.23 5.92 2.56
CA ALA A 172 -1.47 6.49 3.66
C ALA A 172 -1.65 8.02 3.70
N LYS A 173 -1.51 8.69 2.55
CA LYS A 173 -1.72 10.14 2.46
C LYS A 173 -3.13 10.55 2.87
N ALA A 174 -4.16 9.75 2.59
CA ALA A 174 -5.52 10.02 3.06
C ALA A 174 -5.63 9.90 4.59
N TYR A 175 -4.99 8.90 5.21
CA TYR A 175 -4.93 8.80 6.67
C TYR A 175 -4.31 10.03 7.33
N ARG A 176 -3.29 10.62 6.69
CA ARG A 176 -2.67 11.86 7.16
C ARG A 176 -3.68 13.00 7.31
N PHE A 177 -4.71 13.09 6.47
CA PHE A 177 -5.78 14.08 6.62
C PHE A 177 -6.85 13.62 7.60
N VAL A 178 -7.27 12.36 7.56
CA VAL A 178 -8.24 11.81 8.53
C VAL A 178 -7.78 11.98 9.98
N ALA A 179 -6.47 11.88 10.24
CA ALA A 179 -5.88 12.08 11.56
C ALA A 179 -5.45 13.53 11.85
N ASP A 180 -5.63 14.47 10.91
CA ASP A 180 -5.28 15.88 11.12
C ASP A 180 -6.35 16.55 12.01
N PRO A 181 -5.97 17.19 13.13
CA PRO A 181 -6.93 17.89 14.00
C PRO A 181 -7.51 19.15 13.36
N ARG A 182 -6.93 19.65 12.25
CA ARG A 182 -7.48 20.77 11.47
C ARG A 182 -8.62 20.34 10.55
N GLU A 183 -8.78 19.03 10.33
CA GLU A 183 -9.92 18.47 9.60
C GLU A 183 -11.11 18.32 10.56
N ASP A 184 -12.22 18.96 10.22
CA ASP A 184 -13.47 18.82 10.96
C ASP A 184 -14.10 17.43 10.79
N SER A 185 -15.13 17.14 11.58
CA SER A 185 -15.82 15.85 11.55
C SER A 185 -16.52 15.55 10.23
N THR A 186 -17.01 16.58 9.54
CA THR A 186 -17.78 16.43 8.29
C THR A 186 -16.84 16.02 7.17
N ALA A 187 -15.75 16.78 6.96
CA ALA A 187 -14.71 16.48 6.00
C ALA A 187 -14.04 15.12 6.27
N ARG A 188 -13.75 14.81 7.54
CA ARG A 188 -13.23 13.49 7.92
C ARG A 188 -14.16 12.36 7.52
N THR A 189 -15.46 12.51 7.75
CA THR A 189 -16.46 11.48 7.42
C THR A 189 -16.57 11.33 5.91
N ALA A 190 -16.66 12.43 5.15
CA ALA A 190 -16.72 12.43 3.69
C ALA A 190 -15.50 11.71 3.07
N ARG A 191 -14.29 11.94 3.59
CA ARG A 191 -13.08 11.21 3.16
C ARG A 191 -13.18 9.72 3.42
N LEU A 192 -13.64 9.31 4.60
CA LEU A 192 -13.79 7.90 4.92
C LEU A 192 -14.83 7.24 4.00
N GLU A 193 -15.95 7.91 3.73
CA GLU A 193 -16.99 7.46 2.80
C GLU A 193 -16.45 7.29 1.38
N ALA A 194 -15.68 8.26 0.87
CA ALA A 194 -15.06 8.16 -0.45
C ALA A 194 -14.13 6.94 -0.58
N LEU A 195 -13.48 6.53 0.52
CA LEU A 195 -12.56 5.39 0.55
C LEU A 195 -13.24 4.03 0.77
N GLN A 196 -14.56 4.00 1.00
CA GLN A 196 -15.34 2.78 1.21
C GLN A 196 -15.59 1.99 -0.09
N GLY A 197 -15.61 2.68 -1.23
CA GLY A 197 -15.97 2.11 -2.53
C GLY A 197 -14.98 1.07 -3.06
N PRO A 198 -15.31 0.44 -4.21
CA PRO A 198 -14.35 -0.37 -4.96
C PRO A 198 -13.07 0.42 -5.22
N THR A 199 -11.94 -0.28 -5.31
CA THR A 199 -10.58 0.28 -5.43
C THR A 199 -10.11 1.11 -4.22
N GLY A 200 -10.94 1.19 -3.17
CA GLY A 200 -10.72 1.93 -1.93
C GLY A 200 -9.93 1.16 -0.87
N MET A 201 -10.10 1.52 0.40
CA MET A 201 -9.27 1.01 1.49
C MET A 201 -9.42 -0.50 1.74
N TRP A 202 -10.54 -1.11 1.35
CA TRP A 202 -10.85 -2.52 1.62
C TRP A 202 -10.16 -3.51 0.68
N ASP A 203 -9.72 -3.05 -0.49
CA ASP A 203 -9.08 -3.90 -1.51
C ASP A 203 -7.62 -4.23 -1.16
N CYS A 204 -7.04 -3.56 -0.16
CA CYS A 204 -5.74 -3.94 0.40
C CYS A 204 -5.81 -5.36 1.01
N THR A 205 -5.03 -6.27 0.44
CA THR A 205 -4.92 -7.67 0.88
C THR A 205 -3.97 -7.88 2.06
N ARG A 206 -3.32 -6.81 2.56
CA ARG A 206 -2.41 -6.82 3.73
C ARG A 206 -1.16 -7.70 3.54
N CYS A 207 -0.56 -7.72 2.34
CA CYS A 207 0.70 -8.43 2.06
C CYS A 207 1.96 -7.78 2.68
N ASN A 208 1.85 -6.57 3.22
CA ASN A 208 2.88 -5.83 3.95
C ASN A 208 4.15 -5.42 3.18
N PHE A 209 4.32 -5.78 1.90
CA PHE A 209 5.48 -5.36 1.10
C PHE A 209 5.65 -3.84 1.01
N CYS A 210 4.56 -3.08 1.05
CA CYS A 210 4.60 -1.61 1.07
C CYS A 210 5.32 -1.04 2.31
N VAL A 211 5.37 -1.77 3.42
CA VAL A 211 6.13 -1.42 4.62
C VAL A 211 7.60 -1.80 4.43
N GLU A 212 7.86 -3.03 3.99
CA GLU A 212 9.21 -3.58 3.76
C GLU A 212 10.08 -2.67 2.87
N VAL A 213 9.51 -2.19 1.76
CA VAL A 213 10.25 -1.39 0.78
C VAL A 213 10.30 0.11 1.10
N CYS A 214 9.57 0.57 2.12
CA CYS A 214 9.43 2.00 2.35
C CYS A 214 10.76 2.64 2.78
N PRO A 215 11.31 3.60 2.03
CA PRO A 215 12.60 4.16 2.36
C PRO A 215 12.60 5.10 3.57
N LYS A 216 11.42 5.50 4.02
CA LYS A 216 11.22 6.50 5.08
C LYS A 216 10.48 5.94 6.29
N ASP A 217 10.28 4.62 6.35
CA ASP A 217 9.56 3.93 7.42
C ASP A 217 8.15 4.50 7.70
N VAL A 218 7.46 4.95 6.64
CA VAL A 218 6.09 5.52 6.72
C VAL A 218 5.04 4.50 7.20
N LYS A 219 5.33 3.21 7.01
CA LYS A 219 4.44 2.09 7.33
C LYS A 219 3.03 2.22 6.71
N PRO A 220 2.91 2.28 5.36
CA PRO A 220 1.61 2.52 4.70
C PRO A 220 0.50 1.54 5.09
N MET A 221 0.83 0.26 5.32
CA MET A 221 -0.15 -0.75 5.74
C MET A 221 -0.81 -0.36 7.07
N GLU A 222 -0.04 0.12 8.05
CA GLU A 222 -0.59 0.55 9.33
C GLU A 222 -1.54 1.74 9.16
N ALA A 223 -1.20 2.70 8.31
CA ALA A 223 -2.08 3.82 7.98
C ALA A 223 -3.41 3.35 7.35
N ILE A 224 -3.37 2.36 6.45
CA ILE A 224 -4.57 1.74 5.87
C ILE A 224 -5.42 1.04 6.95
N ILE A 225 -4.78 0.34 7.89
CA ILE A 225 -5.50 -0.29 9.01
C ILE A 225 -6.16 0.76 9.91
N ARG A 226 -5.47 1.89 10.17
CA ARG A 226 -6.04 2.99 10.95
C ARG A 226 -7.22 3.66 10.22
N LEU A 227 -7.17 3.80 8.89
CA LEU A 227 -8.33 4.23 8.09
C LEU A 227 -9.52 3.30 8.26
N ARG A 228 -9.31 1.98 8.12
CA ARG A 228 -10.37 0.98 8.29
C ARG A 228 -10.99 1.04 9.69
N ARG A 229 -10.16 1.23 10.73
CA ARG A 229 -10.64 1.41 12.11
C ARG A 229 -11.45 2.69 12.26
N ALA A 230 -10.97 3.81 11.71
CA ALA A 230 -11.69 5.08 11.73
C ALA A 230 -13.06 4.98 11.05
N ALA A 231 -13.15 4.29 9.90
CA ALA A 231 -14.41 4.03 9.21
C ALA A 231 -15.39 3.23 10.06
N ILE A 232 -14.92 2.17 10.73
CA ILE A 232 -15.75 1.35 11.64
C ILE A 232 -16.22 2.18 12.84
N GLN A 233 -15.35 3.00 13.45
CA GLN A 233 -15.69 3.89 14.56
C GLN A 233 -16.72 4.94 14.16
N ALA A 234 -16.63 5.44 12.92
CA ALA A 234 -17.63 6.31 12.31
C ALA A 234 -18.91 5.58 11.87
N ARG A 235 -19.05 4.29 12.19
CA ARG A 235 -20.21 3.43 11.84
C ARG A 235 -20.43 3.23 10.34
N LEU A 236 -19.43 3.51 9.52
CA LEU A 236 -19.45 3.28 8.07
C LEU A 236 -19.23 1.78 7.80
N THR A 237 -20.30 0.99 7.93
CA THR A 237 -20.23 -0.48 7.97
C THR A 237 -20.97 -1.19 6.83
N ASP A 238 -21.39 -0.45 5.81
CA ASP A 238 -22.25 -0.97 4.73
C ASP A 238 -21.51 -1.62 3.55
N THR A 239 -20.19 -1.65 3.58
CA THR A 239 -19.38 -2.30 2.54
C THR A 239 -19.07 -3.75 2.90
N ASP A 240 -18.78 -4.57 1.89
CA ASP A 240 -18.43 -5.97 2.09
C ASP A 240 -17.20 -6.11 3.01
N GLY A 241 -16.19 -5.25 2.83
CA GLY A 241 -15.00 -5.22 3.67
C GLY A 241 -15.30 -4.85 5.14
N ALA A 242 -16.13 -3.83 5.36
CA ALA A 242 -16.50 -3.43 6.71
C ALA A 242 -17.40 -4.46 7.40
N ARG A 243 -18.42 -4.99 6.69
CA ARG A 243 -19.27 -6.09 7.16
C ARG A 243 -18.48 -7.33 7.48
N HIS A 244 -17.43 -7.61 6.71
CA HIS A 244 -16.54 -8.73 7.01
C HIS A 244 -15.86 -8.55 8.37
N VAL A 245 -15.30 -7.37 8.66
CA VAL A 245 -14.62 -7.12 9.94
C VAL A 245 -15.61 -7.14 11.12
N VAL A 246 -16.74 -6.45 11.00
CA VAL A 246 -17.76 -6.39 12.07
C VAL A 246 -18.40 -7.77 12.28
N GLY A 247 -18.76 -8.46 11.20
CA GLY A 247 -19.33 -9.81 11.24
C GLY A 247 -18.38 -10.82 11.88
N PHE A 248 -17.09 -10.77 11.56
CA PHE A 248 -16.08 -11.61 12.20
C PHE A 248 -16.06 -11.40 13.71
N ARG A 249 -15.96 -10.14 14.16
CA ARG A 249 -15.99 -9.79 15.60
C ARG A 249 -17.25 -10.31 16.28
N ASP A 250 -18.42 -10.09 15.67
CA ASP A 250 -19.72 -10.50 16.22
C ASP A 250 -19.82 -12.02 16.39
N LEU A 251 -19.32 -12.79 15.41
CA LEU A 251 -19.31 -14.25 15.49
C LEU A 251 -18.37 -14.74 16.58
N ILE A 252 -17.18 -14.14 16.72
CA ILE A 252 -16.24 -14.45 17.80
C ILE A 252 -16.86 -14.10 19.17
N ALA A 253 -17.52 -12.96 19.30
CA ALA A 253 -18.19 -12.58 20.56
C ALA A 253 -19.33 -13.56 20.93
N ARG A 254 -20.06 -14.06 19.92
CA ARG A 254 -21.19 -14.97 20.13
C ARG A 254 -20.75 -16.38 20.47
N PHE A 255 -19.83 -16.95 19.69
CA PHE A 255 -19.45 -18.37 19.74
C PHE A 255 -18.08 -18.64 20.38
N GLY A 256 -17.27 -17.61 20.61
CA GLY A 256 -15.87 -17.71 21.05
C GLY A 256 -14.91 -18.23 19.97
N ARG A 257 -15.42 -18.58 18.80
CA ARG A 257 -14.67 -18.97 17.60
C ARG A 257 -15.39 -18.49 16.35
N LEU A 258 -14.70 -18.49 15.21
CA LEU A 258 -15.32 -18.13 13.94
C LEU A 258 -16.34 -19.20 13.56
N ASN A 259 -17.51 -18.76 13.08
CA ASN A 259 -18.49 -19.62 12.44
C ASN A 259 -18.48 -19.32 10.94
N GLU A 260 -17.64 -20.05 10.19
CA GLU A 260 -17.40 -19.82 8.77
C GLU A 260 -18.68 -19.99 7.95
N ALA A 261 -19.61 -20.85 8.40
CA ALA A 261 -20.88 -21.06 7.72
C ALA A 261 -21.81 -19.84 7.78
N LEU A 262 -21.72 -19.03 8.85
CA LEU A 262 -22.49 -17.79 9.00
C LEU A 262 -21.79 -16.56 8.44
N MET A 263 -20.48 -16.63 8.18
CA MET A 263 -19.69 -15.48 7.73
C MET A 263 -20.16 -14.91 6.37
N PRO A 264 -20.48 -15.71 5.35
CA PRO A 264 -21.03 -15.20 4.09
C PRO A 264 -22.33 -14.40 4.28
N LEU A 265 -23.20 -14.85 5.20
CA LEU A 265 -24.46 -14.16 5.50
C LEU A 265 -24.23 -12.79 6.13
N LYS A 266 -23.18 -12.66 6.96
CA LYS A 266 -22.77 -11.36 7.53
C LYS A 266 -22.29 -10.39 6.47
N VAL A 267 -21.54 -10.86 5.47
CA VAL A 267 -20.99 -10.01 4.39
C VAL A 267 -22.08 -9.60 3.40
N VAL A 268 -22.91 -10.56 2.95
CA VAL A 268 -24.02 -10.32 2.02
C VAL A 268 -25.01 -9.30 2.58
N GLY A 269 -25.19 -9.30 3.90
CA GLY A 269 -26.10 -8.39 4.59
C GLY A 269 -27.57 -8.65 4.21
N PRO A 270 -28.45 -7.63 4.29
CA PRO A 270 -29.88 -7.80 4.09
C PRO A 270 -30.32 -7.91 2.62
N SER A 271 -29.39 -7.91 1.66
CA SER A 271 -29.73 -7.87 0.24
C SER A 271 -30.14 -9.24 -0.31
N LEU A 272 -31.44 -9.41 -0.59
CA LEU A 272 -31.99 -10.65 -1.16
C LEU A 272 -31.33 -11.00 -2.51
N ARG A 273 -31.10 -10.01 -3.37
CA ARG A 273 -30.43 -10.22 -4.67
C ARG A 273 -29.03 -10.79 -4.52
N ARG A 274 -28.24 -10.25 -3.59
CA ARG A 274 -26.88 -10.74 -3.30
C ARG A 274 -26.92 -12.13 -2.67
N PHE A 275 -27.88 -12.40 -1.79
CA PHE A 275 -28.08 -13.72 -1.22
C PHE A 275 -28.37 -14.78 -2.30
N LEU A 276 -29.31 -14.50 -3.20
CA LEU A 276 -29.64 -15.39 -4.32
C LEU A 276 -28.44 -15.63 -5.26
N HIS A 277 -27.52 -14.67 -5.36
CA HIS A 277 -26.29 -14.82 -6.14
C HIS A 277 -25.29 -15.80 -5.49
N VAL A 278 -25.14 -15.80 -4.17
CA VAL A 278 -24.19 -16.69 -3.46
C VAL A 278 -24.79 -18.06 -3.12
N LEU A 279 -26.11 -18.18 -3.07
CA LEU A 279 -26.83 -19.39 -2.68
C LEU A 279 -26.43 -20.64 -3.50
N PRO A 280 -26.28 -20.60 -4.84
CA PRO A 280 -25.87 -21.76 -5.63
C PRO A 280 -24.49 -22.31 -5.21
N LEU A 281 -23.54 -21.43 -4.87
CA LEU A 281 -22.24 -21.85 -4.36
C LEU A 281 -22.37 -22.52 -3.00
N GLY A 282 -23.18 -21.92 -2.10
CA GLY A 282 -23.48 -22.50 -0.78
C GLY A 282 -24.07 -23.91 -0.87
N ILE A 283 -25.05 -24.13 -1.76
CA ILE A 283 -25.65 -25.46 -2.01
C ILE A 283 -24.59 -26.44 -2.51
N ARG A 284 -23.76 -26.06 -3.49
CA ARG A 284 -22.67 -26.91 -4.00
C ARG A 284 -21.66 -27.27 -2.92
N MET A 285 -21.31 -26.33 -2.04
CA MET A 285 -20.42 -26.60 -0.92
C MET A 285 -21.06 -27.54 0.10
N LEU A 286 -22.34 -27.37 0.40
CA LEU A 286 -23.08 -28.23 1.33
C LEU A 286 -23.14 -29.67 0.81
N LEU A 287 -23.52 -29.85 -0.46
CA LEU A 287 -23.56 -31.16 -1.12
C LEU A 287 -22.21 -31.88 -1.14
N LYS A 288 -21.10 -31.12 -1.13
CA LYS A 288 -19.73 -31.66 -1.05
C LYS A 288 -19.20 -31.82 0.38
N GLY A 289 -20.04 -31.61 1.40
CA GLY A 289 -19.63 -31.66 2.81
C GLY A 289 -18.60 -30.60 3.20
N LYS A 290 -18.52 -29.48 2.47
CA LYS A 290 -17.54 -28.41 2.68
C LYS A 290 -18.07 -27.24 3.52
N VAL A 291 -19.31 -27.32 4.00
CA VAL A 291 -19.92 -26.31 4.88
C VAL A 291 -19.82 -26.79 6.32
N PRO A 292 -19.08 -26.09 7.20
CA PRO A 292 -19.04 -26.40 8.63
C PRO A 292 -20.42 -26.31 9.27
N ASN A 293 -20.63 -27.01 10.40
CA ASN A 293 -21.92 -26.95 11.10
C ASN A 293 -22.23 -25.50 11.58
N PRO A 294 -23.29 -24.85 11.05
CA PRO A 294 -23.65 -23.49 11.42
C PRO A 294 -24.26 -23.37 12.83
N LEU A 295 -24.75 -24.48 13.41
CA LEU A 295 -25.49 -24.52 14.68
C LEU A 295 -24.63 -25.00 15.86
N HIS A 296 -23.31 -24.95 15.75
CA HIS A 296 -22.46 -25.37 16.86
C HIS A 296 -22.64 -24.43 18.08
N PRO A 297 -22.62 -24.98 19.31
CA PRO A 297 -22.72 -24.16 20.52
C PRO A 297 -21.47 -23.29 20.70
N PRO A 298 -21.57 -22.19 21.47
CA PRO A 298 -20.39 -21.45 21.92
C PRO A 298 -19.39 -22.34 22.64
N ILE A 299 -18.10 -22.01 22.55
CA ILE A 299 -17.06 -22.70 23.31
C ILE A 299 -17.27 -22.51 24.81
N GLU A 300 -16.76 -23.45 25.60
CA GLU A 300 -16.64 -23.28 27.04
C GLU A 300 -15.79 -22.04 27.37
N GLY A 301 -16.21 -21.25 28.36
CA GLY A 301 -15.50 -20.03 28.73
C GLY A 301 -15.66 -18.85 27.75
N VAL A 302 -16.66 -18.87 26.85
CA VAL A 302 -16.95 -17.75 25.93
C VAL A 302 -17.09 -16.38 26.63
N GLN A 303 -17.49 -16.36 27.91
CA GLN A 303 -17.54 -15.13 28.71
C GLN A 303 -16.17 -14.45 28.84
N HIS A 304 -15.06 -15.21 28.91
CA HIS A 304 -13.72 -14.65 28.92
C HIS A 304 -13.39 -13.96 27.59
N VAL A 305 -13.83 -14.54 26.46
CA VAL A 305 -13.67 -13.92 25.14
C VAL A 305 -14.45 -12.61 25.06
N ARG A 306 -15.69 -12.58 25.55
CA ARG A 306 -16.51 -11.37 25.60
C ARG A 306 -15.87 -10.29 26.48
N ALA A 307 -15.40 -10.66 27.67
CA ALA A 307 -14.69 -9.75 28.56
C ALA A 307 -13.43 -9.17 27.91
N LEU A 308 -12.67 -9.97 27.16
CA LEU A 308 -11.51 -9.47 26.41
C LEU A 308 -11.93 -8.48 25.31
N LEU A 309 -13.00 -8.78 24.56
CA LEU A 309 -13.52 -7.89 23.53
C LEU A 309 -14.06 -6.58 24.10
N GLU A 310 -14.70 -6.60 25.26
CA GLU A 310 -15.17 -5.40 25.96
C GLU A 310 -14.00 -4.54 26.46
N ARG A 311 -12.95 -5.18 26.98
CA ARG A 311 -11.74 -4.48 27.45
C ARG A 311 -10.91 -3.89 26.30
N THR A 312 -10.93 -4.54 25.14
CA THR A 312 -10.18 -4.10 23.93
C THR A 312 -11.02 -3.27 22.97
N GLY A 313 -12.33 -3.19 23.17
CA GLY A 313 -13.30 -2.48 22.31
C GLY A 313 -13.40 -0.97 22.53
N ARG A 314 -12.45 -0.36 23.24
CA ARG A 314 -12.22 1.10 23.25
C ARG A 314 -11.26 1.48 22.13
#